data_AF-A0A5B2VKA3-F1
#
_entry.id   AF-A0A5B2VKA3-F1
#
_cell.length_a   1.000
_cell.length_b   1.000
_cell.length_c   1.000
_cell.angle_alpha   90.00
_cell.angle_beta   90.00
_cell.angle_gamma   90.00
#
_symmetry.space_group_name_H-M   'P 1'
#
loop_
_entity.id
_entity.type
_entity.pdbx_description
1 polymer ?
#
loop_
_entity_poly.entity_id
_entity_poly.type
_entity_poly.pdbx_seq_one_letter_code
_entity_poly.pdbx_strand_id
1 'polypeptide(L)'
;MNNNPYSFKKLFILYLLACLPFSLLFGFNALLGIAPVTLSGKSYHGMEGLMAMIIGAPVWAVAMAGFSWLGLNFGNYLYKRATIFFPAKDNVRLQLLGDFLYEHVGIVAITPSTTVEADLGLYGKKGEEVIAEFGRRFGVNTRNFYCVPAQMQKLTVGHLLKAMAVRRLDDHIVNNE
;
A
#
# COMPACT_ATOMS: atom_id res chain seq x y z
N MET A 1 -1.66 13.89 7.80
CA MET A 1 -0.67 14.01 6.70
C MET A 1 -1.27 13.37 5.45
N ASN A 2 -1.30 14.11 4.33
CA ASN A 2 -1.96 13.67 3.11
C ASN A 2 -1.04 12.65 2.40
N ASN A 3 -1.25 11.36 2.65
CA ASN A 3 -0.46 10.26 2.09
C ASN A 3 -0.83 10.01 0.62
N ASN A 4 -0.50 10.95 -0.27
CA ASN A 4 -0.56 10.67 -1.70
C ASN A 4 0.73 9.89 -2.07
N PRO A 5 0.65 8.60 -2.44
CA PRO A 5 1.82 7.80 -2.76
C PRO A 5 2.64 8.39 -3.91
N TYR A 6 1.99 9.11 -4.82
CA TYR A 6 2.60 9.66 -6.03
C TYR A 6 2.50 11.20 -6.04
N SER A 7 3.33 11.85 -5.23
CA SER A 7 3.45 13.31 -5.23
C SER A 7 4.23 13.80 -6.45
N PHE A 8 3.66 14.73 -7.22
CA PHE A 8 4.32 15.38 -8.37
C PHE A 8 5.70 15.94 -8.00
N LYS A 9 5.81 16.58 -6.83
CA LYS A 9 7.07 17.16 -6.33
C LYS A 9 8.19 16.11 -6.25
N LYS A 10 7.88 14.91 -5.75
CA LYS A 10 8.85 13.81 -5.62
C LYS A 10 9.30 13.33 -7.00
N LEU A 11 8.35 13.15 -7.92
CA LEU A 11 8.64 12.74 -9.30
C LEU A 11 9.48 13.78 -10.04
N PHE A 12 9.14 15.06 -9.92
CA PHE A 12 9.89 16.15 -10.53
C PHE A 12 11.35 16.18 -10.06
N ILE A 13 11.59 16.13 -8.75
CA ILE A 13 12.96 16.12 -8.19
C ILE A 13 13.73 14.89 -8.69
N LEU A 14 13.10 13.72 -8.71
CA LEU A 14 13.70 12.49 -9.21
C LEU A 14 14.14 12.63 -10.69
N TYR A 15 13.24 13.08 -11.56
CA TYR A 15 13.55 13.27 -12.98
C TYR A 15 14.58 14.36 -13.22
N LEU A 16 14.52 15.46 -12.46
CA LEU A 16 15.51 16.54 -12.56
C LEU A 16 16.91 16.03 -12.21
N LEU A 17 17.06 15.34 -11.07
CA LEU A 17 18.34 14.77 -10.66
C LEU A 17 18.84 13.71 -11.63
N ALA A 18 17.94 12.91 -12.20
CA ALA A 18 18.31 11.93 -13.23
C ALA A 18 18.77 12.58 -14.53
N CYS A 19 18.17 13.71 -14.95
CA CYS A 19 18.49 14.38 -16.21
C CYS A 19 19.75 15.25 -16.12
N LEU A 20 20.00 15.88 -14.97
CA LEU A 20 21.11 16.82 -14.76
C LEU A 20 22.50 16.31 -15.21
N PRO A 21 22.97 15.10 -14.84
CA PRO A 21 24.30 14.65 -15.27
C PRO A 21 24.42 14.53 -16.78
N PHE A 22 23.37 14.06 -17.47
CA PHE A 22 23.35 13.97 -18.93
C PHE A 22 23.29 15.35 -19.57
N SER A 23 22.44 16.24 -19.06
CA SER A 23 22.33 17.61 -19.57
C SER A 23 23.65 18.37 -19.45
N LEU A 24 24.36 18.21 -18.33
CA LEU A 24 25.69 18.80 -18.16
C LEU A 24 26.70 18.21 -19.14
N LEU A 25 26.76 16.88 -19.28
CA LEU A 25 27.69 16.20 -20.19
C LEU A 25 27.50 16.67 -21.64
N PHE A 26 26.25 16.70 -22.14
CA PHE A 26 25.97 17.18 -23.48
C PHE A 26 26.19 18.70 -23.63
N GLY A 27 25.87 19.48 -22.60
CA GLY A 27 26.14 20.91 -22.58
C GLY A 27 27.64 21.23 -22.65
N PHE A 28 28.49 20.47 -21.96
CA PHE A 28 29.95 20.60 -22.05
C PHE A 28 30.51 20.18 -23.41
N ASN A 29 29.97 19.11 -24.01
CA ASN A 29 30.34 18.73 -25.38
C ASN A 29 30.01 19.83 -26.39
N ALA A 30 28.87 20.50 -26.23
CA ALA A 30 28.51 21.66 -27.04
C ALA A 30 29.44 22.86 -26.79
N LEU A 31 29.80 23.10 -25.53
CA LEU A 31 30.73 24.16 -25.15
C LEU A 31 32.11 23.98 -25.80
N LEU A 32 32.62 22.74 -25.85
CA LEU A 32 33.90 22.40 -26.46
C LEU A 32 33.84 22.32 -28.01
N GLY A 33 32.67 22.53 -28.61
CA GLY A 33 32.48 22.44 -30.06
C GLY A 33 32.54 21.01 -30.62
N ILE A 34 32.49 19.99 -29.76
CA ILE A 34 32.55 18.57 -30.16
C ILE A 34 31.24 18.16 -30.84
N ALA A 35 30.10 18.52 -30.25
CA ALA A 35 28.78 18.18 -30.78
C ALA A 35 27.76 19.29 -30.48
N PRO A 36 27.00 19.79 -31.48
CA PRO A 36 25.94 20.77 -31.22
C PRO A 36 24.77 20.16 -30.46
N VAL A 37 24.04 21.04 -29.77
CA VAL A 37 22.71 20.73 -29.24
C VAL A 37 21.68 21.19 -30.27
N THR A 38 20.90 20.25 -30.82
CA THR A 38 19.85 20.58 -31.79
C THR A 38 18.49 20.66 -31.10
N LEU A 39 17.86 21.84 -31.12
CA LEU A 39 16.51 22.06 -30.61
C LEU A 39 15.63 22.66 -31.71
N SER A 40 14.49 22.02 -31.98
CA SER A 40 13.53 22.46 -33.00
C SER A 40 14.16 22.75 -34.38
N GLY A 41 15.15 21.93 -34.76
CA GLY A 41 15.87 22.07 -36.04
C GLY A 41 16.97 23.13 -36.06
N LYS A 42 17.18 23.91 -34.98
CA LYS A 42 18.31 24.84 -34.86
C LYS A 42 19.43 24.19 -34.03
N SER A 43 20.66 24.36 -34.49
CA SER A 43 21.86 23.85 -33.81
C SER A 43 22.53 24.95 -33.00
N TYR A 44 22.77 24.68 -31.72
CA TYR A 44 23.41 25.58 -30.76
C TYR A 44 24.79 25.04 -30.41
N HIS A 45 25.80 25.92 -30.46
CA HIS A 45 27.19 25.61 -30.16
C HIS A 45 27.72 26.48 -29.02
N GLY A 46 28.86 26.12 -28.44
CA GLY A 46 29.54 26.91 -27.43
C GLY A 46 28.66 27.13 -26.19
N MET A 47 28.66 28.36 -25.68
CA MET A 47 27.91 28.74 -24.49
C MET A 47 26.39 28.64 -24.69
N GLU A 48 25.89 28.88 -25.91
CA GLU A 48 24.46 28.78 -26.22
C GLU A 48 23.96 27.33 -26.05
N GLY A 49 24.75 26.35 -26.51
CA GLY A 49 24.42 24.93 -26.36
C GLY A 49 24.41 24.47 -24.91
N LEU A 50 25.37 24.95 -24.10
CA LEU A 50 25.39 24.67 -22.66
C LEU A 50 24.13 25.22 -21.96
N MET A 51 23.79 26.48 -22.22
CA MET A 51 22.61 27.13 -21.63
C MET A 51 21.31 26.45 -22.07
N ALA A 52 21.23 26.05 -23.34
CA ALA A 52 20.09 25.31 -23.88
C ALA A 52 19.84 24.01 -23.11
N MET A 53 20.89 23.25 -22.77
CA MET A 53 20.76 22.01 -22.00
C MET A 53 20.39 22.23 -20.53
N ILE A 54 20.97 23.25 -19.89
CA ILE A 54 20.67 23.59 -18.48
C ILE A 54 19.20 24.02 -18.33
N ILE A 55 18.70 24.84 -19.26
CA ILE A 55 17.30 25.32 -19.25
C ILE A 55 16.35 24.21 -19.72
N GLY A 56 16.76 23.37 -20.67
CA GLY A 56 15.96 22.27 -21.19
C GLY A 56 15.72 21.16 -20.14
N ALA A 57 16.69 20.91 -19.25
CA ALA A 57 16.59 19.88 -18.23
C ALA A 57 15.34 20.00 -17.32
N PRO A 58 15.06 21.15 -16.66
CA PRO A 58 13.85 21.30 -15.85
C PRO A 58 12.57 21.21 -16.67
N VAL A 59 12.55 21.70 -17.92
CA VAL A 59 11.38 21.60 -18.81
C VAL A 59 11.05 20.12 -19.09
N TRP A 60 12.06 19.33 -19.44
CA TRP A 60 11.91 17.90 -19.66
C TRP A 60 11.48 17.15 -18.39
N ALA A 61 12.07 17.50 -17.24
CA ALA A 61 11.71 16.93 -15.95
C ALA A 61 10.24 17.22 -15.57
N VAL A 62 9.74 18.43 -15.83
CA VAL A 62 8.32 18.77 -15.63
C VAL A 62 7.42 17.91 -16.53
N ALA A 63 7.75 17.76 -17.81
CA ALA A 63 6.96 16.96 -18.74
C ALA A 63 6.87 15.50 -18.29
N MET A 64 8.02 14.87 -17.99
CA MET A 64 8.09 13.48 -17.53
C MET A 64 7.39 13.27 -16.19
N ALA A 65 7.55 14.21 -15.25
CA ALA A 65 6.85 14.18 -13.98
C ALA A 65 5.34 14.30 -14.17
N GLY A 66 4.87 15.15 -15.08
CA GLY A 66 3.45 15.34 -15.40
C GLY A 66 2.82 14.07 -15.96
N PHE A 67 3.42 13.49 -17.00
CA PHE A 67 2.93 12.24 -17.59
C PHE A 67 2.92 11.09 -16.57
N SER A 68 4.00 10.93 -15.81
CA SER A 68 4.11 9.86 -14.82
C SER A 68 3.13 10.05 -13.67
N TRP A 69 2.96 11.30 -13.21
CA TRP A 69 2.00 11.62 -12.16
C TRP A 69 0.57 11.32 -12.61
N LEU A 70 0.19 11.71 -13.84
CA LEU A 70 -1.12 11.39 -14.41
C LEU A 70 -1.31 9.87 -14.51
N GLY A 71 -0.34 9.15 -15.08
CA GLY A 71 -0.41 7.70 -15.24
C GLY A 71 -0.53 6.95 -13.92
N LEU A 72 0.28 7.30 -12.92
CA LEU A 72 0.27 6.64 -11.61
C LEU A 72 -1.00 6.93 -10.81
N ASN A 73 -1.49 8.18 -10.82
CA ASN A 73 -2.74 8.51 -10.14
C ASN A 73 -3.95 7.88 -10.84
N PHE A 74 -3.95 7.84 -12.17
CA PHE A 74 -4.98 7.16 -12.94
C PHE A 74 -4.96 5.65 -12.69
N GLY A 75 -3.78 5.02 -12.70
CA GLY A 75 -3.61 3.61 -12.35
C GLY A 75 -4.07 3.30 -10.93
N ASN A 76 -3.76 4.16 -9.95
CA ASN A 76 -4.26 4.03 -8.58
C ASN A 76 -5.79 4.17 -8.48
N TYR A 77 -6.38 5.09 -9.26
CA TYR A 77 -7.83 5.23 -9.34
C TYR A 77 -8.48 3.96 -9.91
N LEU A 78 -7.96 3.43 -11.03
CA LEU A 78 -8.43 2.18 -11.62
C LEU A 78 -8.26 1.00 -10.67
N TYR A 79 -7.12 0.89 -9.98
CA TYR A 79 -6.87 -0.14 -8.99
C TYR A 79 -7.91 -0.11 -7.87
N LYS A 80 -8.18 1.07 -7.29
CA LYS A 80 -9.22 1.24 -6.27
C LYS A 80 -10.61 0.85 -6.78
N ARG A 81 -10.95 1.21 -8.03
CA ARG A 81 -12.22 0.81 -8.66
C ARG A 81 -12.26 -0.70 -8.90
N ALA A 82 -11.19 -1.30 -9.40
CA ALA A 82 -11.11 -2.73 -9.67
C ALA A 82 -11.21 -3.56 -8.38
N THR A 83 -10.63 -3.10 -7.27
CA THR A 83 -10.77 -3.77 -5.96
C THR A 83 -12.20 -3.76 -5.41
N ILE A 84 -13.10 -2.90 -5.91
CA ILE A 84 -14.53 -2.96 -5.57
C ILE A 84 -15.20 -4.13 -6.30
N PHE A 85 -14.82 -4.37 -7.56
CA PHE A 85 -15.40 -5.45 -8.38
C PHE A 85 -14.75 -6.82 -8.11
N PHE A 86 -13.46 -6.82 -7.76
CA PHE A 86 -12.67 -7.99 -7.42
C PHE A 86 -12.08 -7.77 -6.03
N PRO A 87 -12.88 -7.92 -4.96
CA PRO A 87 -12.38 -7.77 -3.61
C PRO A 87 -11.21 -8.73 -3.41
N ALA A 88 -10.08 -8.20 -2.95
CA ALA A 88 -8.95 -9.02 -2.52
C ALA A 88 -9.46 -10.11 -1.56
N LYS A 89 -8.89 -11.31 -1.63
CA LYS A 89 -9.29 -12.48 -0.82
C LYS A 89 -9.41 -12.15 0.67
N ASP A 90 -8.64 -11.17 1.16
CA ASP A 90 -8.66 -10.72 2.55
C ASP A 90 -9.85 -9.81 2.89
N ASN A 91 -10.37 -9.01 1.94
CA ASN A 91 -11.60 -8.24 2.13
C ASN A 91 -12.83 -9.16 2.21
N VAL A 92 -12.84 -10.23 1.41
CA VAL A 92 -13.90 -11.26 1.48
C VAL A 92 -13.85 -11.98 2.83
N ARG A 93 -12.65 -12.31 3.33
CA ARG A 93 -12.48 -12.91 4.66
C ARG A 93 -12.90 -11.97 5.78
N LEU A 94 -12.56 -10.69 5.70
CA LEU A 94 -12.98 -9.67 6.66
C LEU A 94 -14.50 -9.50 6.65
N GLN A 95 -15.13 -9.50 5.48
CA GLN A 95 -16.59 -9.44 5.36
C GLN A 95 -17.24 -10.69 5.95
N LEU A 96 -16.78 -11.89 5.59
CA LEU A 96 -17.32 -13.15 6.13
C LEU A 96 -17.14 -13.26 7.65
N LEU A 97 -15.98 -12.83 8.16
CA LEU A 97 -15.73 -12.80 9.60
C LEU A 97 -16.58 -11.73 10.28
N GLY A 98 -16.75 -10.57 9.65
CA GLY A 98 -17.61 -9.49 10.12
C GLY A 98 -19.07 -9.94 10.23
N ASP A 99 -19.59 -10.62 9.21
CA ASP A 99 -20.95 -11.18 9.20
C ASP A 99 -21.12 -12.21 10.32
N PHE A 100 -20.14 -13.12 10.49
CA PHE A 100 -20.14 -14.10 11.57
C PHE A 100 -20.16 -13.44 12.96
N LEU A 101 -19.35 -12.42 13.19
CA LEU A 101 -19.30 -11.71 14.46
C LEU A 101 -20.57 -10.86 14.68
N TYR A 102 -21.14 -10.29 13.62
CA TYR A 102 -22.41 -9.56 13.70
C TYR A 102 -23.55 -10.47 14.19
N GLU A 103 -23.62 -11.72 13.71
CA GLU A 103 -24.61 -12.71 14.18
C GLU A 103 -24.55 -12.95 15.70
N HIS A 104 -23.37 -12.80 16.32
CA HIS A 104 -23.15 -13.14 17.73
C HIS A 104 -23.15 -11.93 18.67
N VAL A 105 -22.84 -10.74 18.15
CA VAL A 105 -22.58 -9.55 18.96
C VAL A 105 -23.42 -8.34 18.54
N GLY A 106 -23.92 -8.30 17.29
CA GLY A 106 -24.78 -7.22 16.79
C GLY A 106 -24.09 -5.86 16.61
N ILE A 107 -22.76 -5.82 16.52
CA ILE A 107 -21.97 -4.57 16.44
C ILE A 107 -21.58 -4.27 14.98
N VAL A 108 -21.72 -2.99 14.57
CA VAL A 108 -21.68 -2.54 13.16
C VAL A 108 -20.29 -2.14 12.65
N ALA A 109 -19.30 -1.92 13.53
CA ALA A 109 -17.95 -1.48 13.12
C ALA A 109 -16.87 -2.38 13.72
N ILE A 110 -16.41 -3.36 12.95
CA ILE A 110 -15.33 -4.27 13.32
C ILE A 110 -14.08 -3.91 12.51
N THR A 111 -12.97 -3.65 13.20
CA THR A 111 -11.66 -3.42 12.59
C THR A 111 -10.69 -4.54 12.97
N PRO A 112 -9.56 -4.73 12.26
CA PRO A 112 -8.57 -5.74 12.65
C PRO A 112 -8.00 -5.58 14.06
N SER A 113 -8.02 -4.35 14.60
CA SER A 113 -7.58 -4.07 15.97
C SER A 113 -8.67 -4.30 17.03
N THR A 114 -9.91 -4.57 16.62
CA THR A 114 -11.01 -4.88 17.54
C THR A 114 -10.66 -6.14 18.32
N THR A 115 -10.67 -6.02 19.64
CA THR A 115 -10.41 -7.10 20.59
C THR A 115 -11.66 -7.95 20.78
N VAL A 116 -11.49 -9.26 20.81
CA VAL A 116 -12.61 -10.22 20.99
C VAL A 116 -13.23 -10.06 22.38
N GLU A 117 -12.41 -9.82 23.39
CA GLU A 117 -12.90 -9.70 24.75
C GLU A 117 -13.41 -8.29 25.06
N ALA A 118 -12.54 -7.26 24.99
CA ALA A 118 -12.88 -5.92 25.45
C ALA A 118 -13.89 -5.19 24.53
N ASP A 119 -13.76 -5.34 23.20
CA ASP A 119 -14.62 -4.61 22.27
C ASP A 119 -15.87 -5.41 21.84
N LEU A 120 -15.75 -6.73 21.68
CA LEU A 120 -16.88 -7.59 21.29
C LEU A 120 -17.63 -8.21 22.47
N GLY A 121 -17.15 -8.03 23.68
CA GLY A 121 -17.81 -8.54 24.87
C GLY A 121 -17.91 -10.08 24.93
N LEU A 122 -17.01 -10.79 24.25
CA LEU A 122 -17.00 -12.25 24.18
C LEU A 122 -16.10 -12.82 25.29
N TYR A 123 -16.63 -12.80 26.52
CA TYR A 123 -15.94 -13.28 27.73
C TYR A 123 -16.28 -14.74 28.07
N GLY A 124 -15.32 -15.43 28.71
CA GLY A 124 -15.52 -16.75 29.32
C GLY A 124 -16.14 -17.77 28.38
N LYS A 125 -17.15 -18.51 28.86
CA LYS A 125 -17.83 -19.57 28.08
C LYS A 125 -18.43 -19.07 26.76
N LYS A 126 -18.97 -17.85 26.73
CA LYS A 126 -19.53 -17.27 25.50
C LYS A 126 -18.43 -17.03 24.46
N GLY A 127 -17.27 -16.57 24.88
CA GLY A 127 -16.11 -16.43 24.01
C GLY A 127 -15.60 -17.77 23.48
N GLU A 128 -15.51 -18.78 24.34
CA GLU A 128 -15.12 -20.14 23.97
C GLU A 128 -16.05 -20.76 22.91
N GLU A 129 -17.36 -20.62 23.10
CA GLU A 129 -18.38 -21.10 22.15
C GLU A 129 -18.22 -20.44 20.77
N VAL A 130 -18.04 -19.12 20.74
CA VAL A 130 -17.85 -18.37 19.49
C VAL A 130 -16.55 -18.77 18.79
N ILE A 131 -15.45 -18.98 19.52
CA ILE A 131 -14.18 -19.43 18.93
C ILE A 131 -14.27 -20.87 18.41
N ALA A 132 -14.98 -21.75 19.11
CA ALA A 132 -15.24 -23.10 18.64
C ALA A 132 -16.11 -23.12 17.38
N GLU A 133 -17.12 -22.25 17.30
CA GLU A 133 -17.94 -22.09 16.10
C GLU A 133 -17.16 -21.49 14.93
N PHE A 134 -16.34 -20.47 15.18
CA PHE A 134 -15.40 -19.92 14.21
C PHE A 134 -14.51 -21.01 13.60
N GLY A 135 -13.94 -21.88 14.45
CA GLY A 135 -13.13 -23.02 14.00
C GLY A 135 -13.89 -23.95 13.05
N ARG A 136 -15.15 -24.26 13.36
CA ARG A 136 -16.02 -25.10 12.52
C ARG A 136 -16.41 -24.41 11.21
N ARG A 137 -16.85 -23.16 11.27
CA ARG A 137 -17.38 -22.40 10.12
C ARG A 137 -16.31 -22.09 9.08
N PHE A 138 -15.08 -21.80 9.53
CA PHE A 138 -13.98 -21.41 8.65
C PHE A 138 -12.90 -22.49 8.46
N GLY A 139 -13.08 -23.68 9.03
CA GLY A 139 -12.12 -24.78 8.93
C GLY A 139 -10.77 -24.45 9.58
N VAL A 140 -10.80 -23.73 10.69
CA VAL A 140 -9.61 -23.33 11.45
C VAL A 140 -9.43 -24.27 12.63
N ASN A 141 -8.24 -24.86 12.78
CA ASN A 141 -7.94 -25.70 13.93
C ASN A 141 -7.70 -24.83 15.17
N THR A 142 -8.60 -24.91 16.14
CA THR A 142 -8.55 -24.18 17.43
C THR A 142 -8.10 -25.06 18.60
N ARG A 143 -7.77 -26.35 18.38
CA ARG A 143 -7.46 -27.31 19.45
C ARG A 143 -6.26 -26.92 20.31
N ASN A 144 -5.33 -26.13 19.78
CA ASN A 144 -4.13 -25.71 20.51
C ASN A 144 -4.29 -24.33 21.16
N PHE A 145 -5.41 -23.65 20.89
CA PHE A 145 -5.77 -22.38 21.51
C PHE A 145 -6.75 -22.67 22.66
N TYR A 146 -6.33 -23.54 23.58
CA TYR A 146 -7.11 -23.74 24.81
C TYR A 146 -7.18 -22.39 25.51
N CYS A 147 -8.41 -21.87 25.71
CA CYS A 147 -8.73 -20.54 26.21
C CYS A 147 -8.18 -20.31 27.63
N VAL A 148 -6.87 -20.10 27.73
CA VAL A 148 -6.28 -19.45 28.90
C VAL A 148 -6.87 -18.04 28.90
N PRO A 149 -7.52 -17.59 29.99
CA PRO A 149 -8.15 -16.28 30.05
C PRO A 149 -7.22 -15.14 29.59
N ALA A 150 -5.91 -15.28 29.85
CA ALA A 150 -4.88 -14.33 29.42
C ALA A 150 -4.68 -14.23 27.89
N GLN A 151 -5.04 -15.25 27.11
CA GLN A 151 -4.89 -15.26 25.66
C GLN A 151 -6.11 -14.68 24.93
N MET A 152 -7.31 -14.87 25.48
CA MET A 152 -8.55 -14.26 24.95
C MET A 152 -8.49 -12.73 25.00
N GLN A 153 -7.87 -12.16 26.05
CA GLN A 153 -7.66 -10.73 26.19
C GLN A 153 -6.80 -10.11 25.07
N LYS A 154 -5.89 -10.91 24.48
CA LYS A 154 -5.01 -10.48 23.38
C LYS A 154 -5.56 -10.82 22.00
N LEU A 155 -6.67 -11.55 21.93
CA LEU A 155 -7.23 -12.00 20.67
C LEU A 155 -7.92 -10.83 19.97
N THR A 156 -7.48 -10.51 18.76
CA THR A 156 -8.08 -9.48 17.91
C THR A 156 -8.70 -10.11 16.68
N VAL A 157 -9.54 -9.35 15.99
CA VAL A 157 -10.10 -9.76 14.69
C VAL A 157 -8.98 -9.97 13.66
N GLY A 158 -7.90 -9.20 13.73
CA GLY A 158 -6.69 -9.41 12.93
C GLY A 158 -6.07 -10.79 13.14
N HIS A 159 -6.02 -11.27 14.38
CA HIS A 159 -5.56 -12.63 14.71
C HIS A 159 -6.48 -13.70 14.12
N LEU A 160 -7.80 -13.50 14.16
CA LEU A 160 -8.77 -14.42 13.55
C LEU A 160 -8.61 -14.46 12.01
N LEU A 161 -8.40 -13.33 11.35
CA LEU A 161 -8.14 -13.28 9.90
C LEU A 161 -6.85 -13.99 9.53
N LYS A 162 -5.79 -13.79 10.32
CA LYS A 162 -4.52 -14.49 10.16
C LYS A 162 -4.71 -16.00 10.34
N ALA A 163 -5.50 -16.41 11.33
CA ALA A 163 -5.86 -17.80 11.58
C ALA A 163 -6.66 -18.43 10.42
N MET A 164 -7.58 -17.69 9.80
CA MET A 164 -8.28 -18.12 8.57
C MET A 164 -7.32 -18.29 7.38
N ALA A 165 -6.25 -17.50 7.32
CA ALA A 165 -5.24 -17.61 6.27
C ALA A 165 -4.40 -18.88 6.42
N VAL A 166 -4.01 -19.23 7.64
CA VAL A 166 -3.14 -20.37 7.94
C VAL A 166 -3.88 -21.64 8.40
N ARG A 167 -5.22 -21.58 8.50
CA ARG A 167 -6.11 -22.65 8.99
C ARG A 167 -5.79 -23.16 10.40
N ARG A 168 -5.19 -22.32 11.24
CA ARG A 168 -4.78 -22.66 12.60
C ARG A 168 -4.86 -21.44 13.50
N LEU A 169 -5.39 -21.60 14.71
CA LEU A 169 -5.34 -20.62 15.77
C LEU A 169 -4.52 -21.23 16.92
N ASP A 170 -3.40 -20.58 17.26
CA ASP A 170 -2.49 -20.96 18.34
C ASP A 170 -1.72 -19.74 18.86
N ASP A 171 -0.93 -19.95 19.91
CA ASP A 171 -0.11 -18.93 20.56
C ASP A 171 0.86 -18.23 19.61
N HIS A 172 1.35 -18.91 18.57
CA HIS A 172 2.26 -18.31 17.60
C HIS A 172 1.55 -17.29 16.70
N ILE A 173 0.24 -17.46 16.46
CA ILE A 173 -0.55 -16.50 15.69
C ILE A 173 -0.86 -15.25 16.51
N VAL A 174 -1.11 -15.41 17.81
CA VAL A 174 -1.47 -14.32 18.73
C VAL A 174 -0.25 -13.56 19.27
N ASN A 175 0.91 -14.21 19.43
CA ASN A 175 2.12 -13.57 19.97
C ASN A 175 3.11 -13.08 18.90
N ASN A 176 2.93 -13.43 17.61
CA ASN A 176 3.68 -12.80 16.51
C ASN A 176 2.93 -11.56 16.02
N GLU A 177 3.07 -10.46 16.76
CA GLU A 177 2.85 -9.10 16.26
C GLU A 177 4.14 -8.53 15.66
#